data_AF-A0A350YZN6-F1
#
_entry.id   AF-A0A350YZN6-F1
#
_cell.length_a   1.000
_cell.length_b   1.000
_cell.length_c   1.000
_cell.angle_alpha   90.00
_cell.angle_beta   90.00
_cell.angle_gamma   90.00
#
_symmetry.space_group_name_H-M   'P 1'
#
loop_
_entity.id
_entity.type
_entity.pdbx_description
1 polymer ?
#
loop_
_entity_poly.entity_id
_entity_poly.type
_entity_poly.pdbx_seq_one_letter_code
_entity_poly.pdbx_strand_id
1 'polypeptide(L)'
;MKFINKVNMKAKLLIFLVIAALLSGCGLFSRSKKQTSNTTGWNYNDPETGNIPYTSGYKQEGGPGLVFIEGGTFTMGRVEEDVMSKWDNVPRRITVASFWMDEAEVSNQDYREYLYWISRVYPNDRARMEAALPDTLQWREELAYNEPYIQNYLRHPAYSDYPVVGVSWIQAEAYASWRTDRVNEQILVSKGIMAHDMSQNGENVFTTDTYLTGLYTGTSGRRPQEMADGTVRPVRWEDGILLSRYRLPTEAEWEYAARAGSTSALPNGELQGAVGEALLHDPGLDQIGWYVGNAELGAHPVAQKQPNGWGFYDMHGNVQEWVADWHNSYPFNAVIDPAGPEQGLTKIRRGGSWNLYARLCRSASRAWASPSLFDPFTGLRLVAYAKPHATSKTPETSPVRDPALSVTSWEIFFELDSAALTPAMSAKLADIAGSVIHTDEQLVLEGHTCDLAADAYNQKLSEQRVRSVKHFLVNQGIPDQRIHSQAFGERQPGYPNDSGQGRKLNRRVVIHLN
;
A
#
# COMPACT_ATOMS: atom_id res chain seq x y z
N MET A 1 51.65 -65.20 -35.84
CA MET A 1 50.23 -64.77 -35.86
C MET A 1 49.45 -64.94 -34.54
N LYS A 2 50.08 -65.28 -33.40
CA LYS A 2 49.37 -65.46 -32.09
C LYS A 2 49.56 -64.31 -31.07
N PHE A 3 50.44 -63.34 -31.33
CA PHE A 3 50.71 -62.23 -30.41
C PHE A 3 49.79 -61.01 -30.60
N ILE A 4 49.30 -60.78 -31.82
CA ILE A 4 48.50 -59.58 -32.16
C ILE A 4 47.04 -59.68 -31.66
N ASN A 5 46.46 -60.89 -31.56
CA ASN A 5 45.08 -61.07 -31.09
C ASN A 5 44.91 -60.91 -29.56
N LYS A 6 45.95 -61.16 -28.75
CA LYS A 6 45.86 -61.03 -27.28
C LYS A 6 45.85 -59.56 -26.81
N VAL A 7 46.55 -58.68 -27.53
CA VAL A 7 46.59 -57.23 -27.24
C VAL A 7 45.24 -56.59 -27.57
N ASN A 8 44.60 -57.01 -28.67
CA ASN A 8 43.31 -56.48 -29.12
C ASN A 8 42.14 -56.87 -28.20
N MET A 9 42.18 -58.07 -27.60
CA MET A 9 41.17 -58.50 -26.64
C MET A 9 41.29 -57.79 -25.28
N LYS A 10 42.52 -57.53 -24.81
CA LYS A 10 42.75 -56.75 -23.58
C LYS A 10 42.39 -55.28 -23.76
N ALA A 11 42.66 -54.68 -24.93
CA ALA A 11 42.25 -53.31 -25.23
C ALA A 11 40.72 -53.16 -25.31
N LYS A 12 40.01 -54.12 -25.94
CA LYS A 12 38.54 -54.13 -25.96
C LYS A 12 37.93 -54.33 -24.57
N LEU A 13 38.52 -55.18 -23.73
CA LEU A 13 38.08 -55.38 -22.34
C LEU A 13 38.31 -54.13 -21.48
N LEU A 14 39.43 -53.42 -21.69
CA LEU A 14 39.74 -52.17 -21.00
C LEU A 14 38.80 -51.04 -21.43
N ILE A 15 38.46 -50.95 -22.72
CA ILE A 15 37.49 -49.97 -23.24
C ILE A 15 36.09 -50.27 -22.70
N PHE A 16 35.69 -51.54 -22.60
CA PHE A 16 34.40 -51.94 -22.03
C PHE A 16 34.33 -51.64 -20.53
N LEU A 17 35.41 -51.85 -19.78
CA LEU A 17 35.52 -51.49 -18.36
C LEU A 17 35.53 -49.97 -18.14
N VAL A 18 36.14 -49.19 -19.03
CA VAL A 18 36.12 -47.71 -18.97
C VAL A 18 34.74 -47.17 -19.33
N ILE A 19 34.03 -47.75 -20.30
CA ILE A 19 32.65 -47.37 -20.64
C ILE A 19 31.68 -47.77 -19.50
N ALA A 20 31.87 -48.95 -18.89
CA ALA A 20 31.10 -49.36 -17.71
C ALA A 20 31.39 -48.47 -16.50
N ALA A 21 32.63 -48.04 -16.29
CA ALA A 21 33.01 -47.10 -15.22
C ALA A 21 32.48 -45.68 -15.48
N LEU A 22 32.40 -45.24 -16.74
CA LEU A 22 31.79 -43.97 -17.14
C LEU A 22 30.25 -43.99 -16.98
N LEU A 23 29.61 -45.13 -17.19
CA LEU A 23 28.18 -45.33 -16.91
C LEU A 23 27.89 -45.55 -15.41
N SER A 24 28.90 -45.89 -14.62
CA SER A 24 28.86 -46.00 -13.15
C SER A 24 29.25 -44.69 -12.45
N GLY A 25 29.66 -43.67 -13.22
CA GLY A 25 29.87 -42.30 -12.75
C GLY A 25 28.53 -41.68 -12.37
N CYS A 26 28.23 -41.72 -11.07
CA CYS A 26 27.06 -41.19 -10.40
C CYS A 26 26.46 -39.94 -11.07
N GLY A 27 25.33 -40.12 -11.75
CA GLY A 27 24.54 -39.02 -12.33
C GLY A 27 23.21 -39.45 -12.95
N LEU A 28 23.09 -40.70 -13.41
CA LEU A 28 21.88 -41.16 -14.13
C LEU A 28 20.73 -41.69 -13.23
N PHE A 29 20.95 -41.88 -11.93
CA PHE A 29 19.89 -42.27 -10.99
C PHE A 29 19.87 -41.34 -9.78
N SER A 30 19.67 -40.04 -10.01
CA SER A 30 19.13 -39.19 -8.95
C SER A 30 17.68 -39.62 -8.69
N ARG A 31 17.48 -40.66 -7.88
CA ARG A 31 16.21 -40.82 -7.16
C ARG A 31 16.02 -39.52 -6.40
N SER A 32 15.08 -38.68 -6.84
CA SER A 32 14.69 -37.51 -6.07
C SER A 32 14.44 -38.00 -4.65
N LYS A 33 15.19 -37.48 -3.67
CA LYS A 33 14.91 -37.82 -2.26
C LYS A 33 13.43 -37.53 -2.04
N LYS A 34 12.63 -38.58 -1.82
CA LYS A 34 11.22 -38.43 -1.45
C LYS A 34 11.22 -37.54 -0.21
N GLN A 35 10.51 -36.43 -0.29
CA GLN A 35 10.44 -35.50 0.82
C GLN A 35 9.56 -36.14 1.89
N THR A 36 10.12 -36.29 3.08
CA THR A 36 9.43 -36.78 4.26
C THR A 36 8.91 -35.60 5.07
N SER A 37 7.69 -35.76 5.60
CA SER A 37 7.09 -34.83 6.54
C SER A 37 7.91 -34.82 7.84
N ASN A 38 8.39 -33.65 8.26
CA ASN A 38 9.08 -33.50 9.54
C ASN A 38 8.14 -33.64 10.75
N THR A 39 6.83 -33.47 10.55
CA THR A 39 5.83 -33.56 11.63
C THR A 39 5.38 -35.00 11.87
N THR A 40 5.18 -35.76 10.79
CA THR A 40 4.54 -37.08 10.85
C THR A 40 5.44 -38.21 10.38
N GLY A 41 6.57 -37.92 9.74
CA GLY A 41 7.49 -38.90 9.17
C GLY A 41 7.03 -39.53 7.84
N TRP A 42 5.79 -39.28 7.41
CA TRP A 42 5.25 -39.83 6.16
C TRP A 42 5.88 -39.20 4.92
N ASN A 43 6.06 -39.98 3.86
CA ASN A 43 6.50 -39.49 2.56
C ASN A 43 5.38 -38.68 1.88
N TYR A 44 5.76 -37.57 1.25
CA TYR A 44 4.88 -36.83 0.36
C TYR A 44 4.85 -37.45 -1.04
N ASN A 45 3.75 -37.22 -1.76
CA ASN A 45 3.50 -37.68 -3.13
C ASN A 45 3.73 -39.20 -3.30
N ASP A 46 3.47 -39.98 -2.23
CA ASP A 46 3.66 -41.43 -2.21
C ASP A 46 2.30 -42.15 -2.22
N PRO A 47 2.03 -43.03 -3.19
CA PRO A 47 0.76 -43.75 -3.24
C PRO A 47 0.47 -44.57 -1.98
N GLU A 48 1.51 -45.06 -1.30
CA GLU A 48 1.39 -45.82 -0.05
C GLU A 48 0.91 -44.97 1.13
N THR A 49 1.12 -43.65 1.09
CA THR A 49 0.69 -42.70 2.13
C THR A 49 -0.60 -41.96 1.75
N GLY A 50 -1.26 -42.38 0.67
CA GLY A 50 -2.44 -41.70 0.15
C GLY A 50 -2.12 -40.43 -0.66
N ASN A 51 -0.90 -40.32 -1.19
CA ASN A 51 -0.44 -39.19 -2.02
C ASN A 51 -0.60 -37.82 -1.33
N ILE A 52 -0.14 -37.70 -0.08
CA ILE A 52 -0.13 -36.41 0.62
C ILE A 52 0.65 -35.39 -0.23
N PRO A 53 0.02 -34.31 -0.72
CA PRO A 53 0.66 -33.39 -1.64
C PRO A 53 1.76 -32.59 -0.93
N TYR A 54 2.84 -32.30 -1.65
CA TYR A 54 3.88 -31.38 -1.18
C TYR A 54 4.06 -30.22 -2.14
N THR A 55 3.51 -29.08 -1.75
CA THR A 55 3.46 -27.85 -2.56
C THR A 55 4.45 -26.82 -2.01
N SER A 56 5.74 -27.17 -1.93
CA SER A 56 6.79 -26.21 -1.55
C SER A 56 7.39 -25.51 -2.77
N GLY A 57 8.02 -24.36 -2.57
CA GLY A 57 8.73 -23.64 -3.63
C GLY A 57 7.83 -22.84 -4.57
N TYR A 58 6.54 -22.68 -4.23
CA TYR A 58 5.63 -21.79 -4.95
C TYR A 58 6.19 -20.36 -4.99
N LYS A 59 6.33 -19.82 -6.21
CA LYS A 59 6.65 -18.42 -6.47
C LYS A 59 5.39 -17.75 -6.93
N GLN A 60 4.94 -16.76 -6.17
CA GLN A 60 3.79 -15.96 -6.57
C GLN A 60 4.18 -15.09 -7.76
N GLU A 61 3.42 -15.19 -8.85
CA GLU A 61 3.55 -14.32 -10.01
C GLU A 61 2.68 -13.07 -9.80
N GLY A 62 3.15 -11.94 -10.32
CA GLY A 62 2.37 -10.71 -10.40
C GLY A 62 1.40 -10.76 -11.59
N GLY A 63 0.29 -10.04 -11.46
CA GLY A 63 -0.61 -9.80 -12.58
C GLY A 63 -0.01 -8.86 -13.63
N PRO A 64 -0.66 -8.72 -14.80
CA PRO A 64 -0.20 -7.80 -15.85
C PRO A 64 -0.19 -6.35 -15.35
N GLY A 65 0.91 -5.63 -15.62
CA GLY A 65 1.08 -4.21 -15.28
C GLY A 65 1.40 -3.92 -13.81
N LEU A 66 1.62 -4.94 -12.99
CA LEU A 66 1.91 -4.78 -11.57
C LEU A 66 3.41 -4.77 -11.25
N VAL A 67 3.80 -3.88 -10.34
CA VAL A 67 5.12 -3.79 -9.74
C VAL A 67 5.08 -4.33 -8.30
N PHE A 68 6.06 -5.14 -7.93
CA PHE A 68 6.19 -5.68 -6.57
C PHE A 68 6.73 -4.61 -5.62
N ILE A 69 6.08 -4.45 -4.47
CA ILE A 69 6.53 -3.59 -3.38
C ILE A 69 6.87 -4.48 -2.18
N GLU A 70 8.10 -4.36 -1.69
CA GLU A 70 8.51 -5.01 -0.45
C GLU A 70 7.89 -4.29 0.75
N GLY A 71 7.24 -5.08 1.60
CA GLY A 71 6.63 -4.60 2.83
C GLY A 71 7.69 -4.04 3.79
N GLY A 72 7.30 -3.02 4.56
CA GLY A 72 8.22 -2.31 5.42
C GLY A 72 7.52 -1.35 6.35
N THR A 73 8.31 -0.67 7.17
CA THR A 73 7.82 0.33 8.12
C THR A 73 8.23 1.72 7.65
N PHE A 74 7.29 2.66 7.65
CA PHE A 74 7.53 4.05 7.26
C PHE A 74 6.76 5.03 8.16
N THR A 75 7.12 6.31 8.09
CA THR A 75 6.36 7.38 8.74
C THR A 75 5.33 7.93 7.75
N MET A 76 4.06 7.65 8.03
CA MET A 76 2.91 8.17 7.30
C MET A 76 2.48 9.52 7.87
N GLY A 77 2.01 10.43 7.02
CA GLY A 77 1.53 11.73 7.42
C GLY A 77 2.59 12.84 7.34
N ARG A 78 2.23 14.01 7.83
CA ARG A 78 2.90 15.27 7.49
C ARG A 78 3.84 15.74 8.60
N VAL A 79 5.14 15.86 8.31
CA VAL A 79 6.15 16.30 9.29
C VAL A 79 6.21 17.84 9.45
N GLU A 80 5.86 18.61 8.41
CA GLU A 80 5.97 20.08 8.41
C GLU A 80 4.63 20.79 8.69
N GLU A 81 4.63 21.99 9.26
CA GLU A 81 3.42 22.75 9.62
C GLU A 81 2.89 23.55 8.41
N ASP A 82 1.62 23.42 8.04
CA ASP A 82 0.92 24.37 7.13
C ASP A 82 -0.20 25.01 7.90
N VAL A 83 -0.03 26.30 8.13
CA VAL A 83 -0.93 27.14 8.90
C VAL A 83 -2.33 27.21 8.27
N MET A 84 -2.47 26.89 6.97
CA MET A 84 -3.72 26.99 6.22
C MET A 84 -4.40 25.63 5.95
N SER A 85 -3.81 24.51 6.37
CA SER A 85 -4.36 23.16 6.13
C SER A 85 -4.93 22.54 7.41
N LYS A 86 -6.01 21.74 7.27
CA LYS A 86 -6.57 20.97 8.38
C LYS A 86 -5.55 19.94 8.89
N TRP A 87 -5.45 19.80 10.21
CA TRP A 87 -4.54 18.89 10.93
C TRP A 87 -5.17 17.49 11.10
N ASP A 88 -5.46 16.81 10.00
CA ASP A 88 -6.05 15.45 10.02
C ASP A 88 -5.07 14.33 9.62
N ASN A 89 -3.78 14.65 9.43
CA ASN A 89 -2.74 13.74 8.93
C ASN A 89 -1.46 13.69 9.78
N VAL A 90 -1.62 13.59 11.11
CA VAL A 90 -0.51 13.57 12.09
C VAL A 90 0.50 12.46 11.79
N PRO A 91 1.83 12.74 11.84
CA PRO A 91 2.86 11.73 11.64
C PRO A 91 2.70 10.51 12.55
N ARG A 92 2.78 9.31 11.96
CA ARG A 92 2.74 8.04 12.68
C ARG A 92 3.54 6.97 11.98
N ARG A 93 4.05 6.01 12.75
CA ARG A 93 4.76 4.84 12.22
C ARG A 93 3.74 3.79 11.75
N ILE A 94 3.79 3.41 10.48
CA ILE A 94 2.95 2.37 9.90
C ILE A 94 3.83 1.27 9.33
N THR A 95 3.42 0.02 9.53
CA THR A 95 3.99 -1.13 8.82
C THR A 95 3.01 -1.59 7.75
N VAL A 96 3.51 -1.75 6.53
CA VAL A 96 2.74 -2.22 5.37
C VAL A 96 3.29 -3.58 4.94
N ALA A 97 2.41 -4.56 4.70
CA ALA A 97 2.77 -5.84 4.12
C ALA A 97 3.30 -5.69 2.68
N SER A 98 3.86 -6.76 2.11
CA SER A 98 4.22 -6.73 0.69
C SER A 98 2.96 -6.77 -0.18
N PHE A 99 2.95 -6.02 -1.28
CA PHE A 99 1.83 -6.01 -2.22
C PHE A 99 2.32 -5.73 -3.64
N TRP A 100 1.43 -5.97 -4.60
CA TRP A 100 1.60 -5.59 -6.00
C TRP A 100 0.78 -4.34 -6.26
N MET A 101 1.28 -3.39 -7.05
CA MET A 101 0.55 -2.16 -7.43
C MET A 101 0.72 -1.87 -8.91
N ASP A 102 -0.31 -1.31 -9.55
CA ASP A 102 -0.20 -0.79 -10.92
C ASP A 102 0.90 0.26 -11.03
N GLU A 103 1.68 0.18 -12.12
CA GLU A 103 2.77 1.13 -12.39
C GLU A 103 2.27 2.57 -12.57
N ALA A 104 1.09 2.75 -13.17
CA ALA A 104 0.47 4.05 -13.46
C ALA A 104 -1.06 4.00 -13.23
N GLU A 105 -1.73 5.12 -13.44
CA GLU A 105 -3.20 5.21 -13.35
C GLU A 105 -3.87 4.34 -14.43
N VAL A 106 -5.09 3.86 -14.15
CA VAL A 106 -5.89 3.12 -15.15
C VAL A 106 -6.23 4.05 -16.32
N SER A 107 -5.92 3.64 -17.54
CA SER A 107 -6.15 4.44 -18.73
C SER A 107 -7.60 4.34 -19.24
N ASN A 108 -8.00 5.30 -20.09
CA ASN A 108 -9.27 5.22 -20.82
C ASN A 108 -9.36 3.97 -21.71
N GLN A 109 -8.25 3.49 -22.25
CA GLN A 109 -8.20 2.26 -23.02
C GLN A 109 -8.59 1.04 -22.18
N ASP A 110 -7.98 0.90 -21.00
CA ASP A 110 -8.25 -0.22 -20.08
C ASP A 110 -9.68 -0.17 -19.56
N TYR A 111 -10.17 1.04 -19.24
CA TYR A 111 -11.56 1.19 -18.80
C TYR A 111 -12.58 0.92 -19.91
N ARG A 112 -12.26 1.26 -21.17
CA ARG A 112 -13.10 0.88 -22.32
C ARG A 112 -13.12 -0.62 -22.56
N GLU A 113 -12.06 -1.35 -22.23
CA GLU A 113 -12.09 -2.82 -22.25
C GLU A 113 -13.16 -3.35 -21.29
N TYR A 114 -13.24 -2.80 -20.08
CA TYR A 114 -14.29 -3.12 -19.12
C TYR A 114 -15.69 -2.83 -19.66
N LEU A 115 -15.91 -1.62 -20.20
CA LEU A 115 -17.20 -1.25 -20.77
C LEU A 115 -17.58 -2.14 -21.97
N TYR A 116 -16.62 -2.45 -22.83
CA TYR A 116 -16.84 -3.34 -23.97
C TYR A 116 -17.25 -4.74 -23.50
N TRP A 117 -16.56 -5.27 -22.47
CA TRP A 117 -16.91 -6.55 -21.87
C TRP A 117 -18.36 -6.56 -21.35
N ILE A 118 -18.78 -5.52 -20.62
CA ILE A 118 -20.17 -5.42 -20.13
C ILE A 118 -21.15 -5.41 -21.31
N SER A 119 -20.88 -4.62 -22.34
CA SER A 119 -21.76 -4.49 -23.51
C SER A 119 -21.95 -5.81 -24.25
N ARG A 120 -20.89 -6.64 -24.30
CA ARG A 120 -20.91 -7.94 -24.95
C ARG A 120 -21.65 -8.99 -24.12
N VAL A 121 -21.35 -9.04 -22.83
CA VAL A 121 -21.85 -10.11 -21.93
C VAL A 121 -23.28 -9.83 -21.45
N TYR A 122 -23.65 -8.56 -21.34
CA TYR A 122 -24.95 -8.11 -20.85
C TYR A 122 -25.63 -7.12 -21.82
N PRO A 123 -25.89 -7.51 -23.09
CA PRO A 123 -26.36 -6.58 -24.14
C PRO A 123 -27.72 -5.94 -23.84
N ASN A 124 -28.56 -6.59 -23.04
CA ASN A 124 -29.91 -6.12 -22.69
C ASN A 124 -29.98 -5.49 -21.28
N ASP A 125 -28.88 -5.49 -20.51
CA ASP A 125 -28.84 -4.92 -19.15
C ASP A 125 -28.33 -3.48 -19.21
N ARG A 126 -29.23 -2.58 -19.62
CA ARG A 126 -28.90 -1.14 -19.69
C ARG A 126 -28.51 -0.56 -18.34
N ALA A 127 -29.13 -1.03 -17.25
CA ALA A 127 -28.84 -0.53 -15.90
C ALA A 127 -27.40 -0.83 -15.49
N ARG A 128 -26.89 -2.03 -15.79
CA ARG A 128 -25.50 -2.39 -15.53
C ARG A 128 -24.51 -1.56 -16.35
N MET A 129 -24.83 -1.31 -17.62
CA MET A 129 -24.02 -0.42 -18.46
C MET A 129 -24.00 1.00 -17.90
N GLU A 130 -25.16 1.58 -17.58
CA GLU A 130 -25.26 2.93 -17.00
C GLU A 130 -24.53 3.04 -15.66
N ALA A 131 -24.59 2.01 -14.82
CA ALA A 131 -23.87 1.97 -13.56
C ALA A 131 -22.34 1.94 -13.73
N ALA A 132 -21.84 1.41 -14.84
CA ALA A 132 -20.40 1.33 -15.14
C ALA A 132 -19.88 2.51 -15.97
N LEU A 133 -20.74 3.26 -16.66
CA LEU A 133 -20.31 4.38 -17.49
C LEU A 133 -19.80 5.55 -16.63
N PRO A 134 -18.58 6.06 -16.89
CA PRO A 134 -18.12 7.29 -16.27
C PRO A 134 -19.01 8.48 -16.66
N ASP A 135 -19.18 9.43 -15.75
CA ASP A 135 -19.95 10.63 -16.04
C ASP A 135 -19.12 11.62 -16.87
N THR A 136 -19.36 11.61 -18.18
CA THR A 136 -18.70 12.52 -19.12
C THR A 136 -19.17 13.97 -19.04
N LEU A 137 -20.30 14.26 -18.38
CA LEU A 137 -20.82 15.63 -18.26
C LEU A 137 -20.04 16.47 -17.25
N GLN A 138 -19.16 15.84 -16.47
CA GLN A 138 -18.31 16.50 -15.48
C GLN A 138 -17.33 17.52 -16.06
N TRP A 139 -17.10 17.49 -17.37
CA TRP A 139 -16.32 18.52 -18.07
C TRP A 139 -17.09 19.81 -18.33
N ARG A 140 -18.43 19.81 -18.22
CA ARG A 140 -19.26 20.98 -18.53
C ARG A 140 -19.12 22.05 -17.45
N GLU A 141 -18.77 23.25 -17.87
CA GLU A 141 -18.78 24.45 -17.03
C GLU A 141 -19.64 25.53 -17.68
N GLU A 142 -20.43 26.28 -16.90
CA GLU A 142 -21.35 27.29 -17.46
C GLU A 142 -20.63 28.43 -18.20
N LEU A 143 -19.38 28.72 -17.83
CA LEU A 143 -18.60 29.84 -18.36
C LEU A 143 -17.42 29.41 -19.25
N ALA A 144 -17.20 28.11 -19.48
CA ALA A 144 -16.10 27.60 -20.30
C ALA A 144 -16.58 26.60 -21.37
N TYR A 145 -15.98 26.66 -22.56
CA TYR A 145 -16.32 25.76 -23.68
C TYR A 145 -15.48 24.48 -23.62
N ASN A 146 -15.98 23.47 -22.90
CA ASN A 146 -15.34 22.17 -22.68
C ASN A 146 -16.06 21.01 -23.41
N GLU A 147 -17.00 21.33 -24.28
CA GLU A 147 -17.79 20.42 -25.10
C GLU A 147 -16.96 19.35 -25.84
N PRO A 148 -15.75 19.65 -26.35
CA PRO A 148 -14.90 18.63 -26.95
C PRO A 148 -14.51 17.51 -25.97
N TYR A 149 -14.26 17.81 -24.70
CA TYR A 149 -13.87 16.78 -23.71
C TYR A 149 -15.04 15.86 -23.35
N ILE A 150 -16.25 16.41 -23.24
CA ILE A 150 -17.48 15.63 -23.00
C ILE A 150 -17.65 14.54 -24.06
N GLN A 151 -17.40 14.88 -25.33
CA GLN A 151 -17.57 13.95 -26.44
C GLN A 151 -16.39 13.00 -26.61
N ASN A 152 -15.17 13.51 -26.44
CA ASN A 152 -13.97 12.83 -26.90
C ASN A 152 -13.17 12.14 -25.80
N TYR A 153 -13.14 12.64 -24.56
CA TYR A 153 -12.17 12.18 -23.55
C TYR A 153 -12.22 10.67 -23.31
N LEU A 154 -13.40 10.13 -23.01
CA LEU A 154 -13.55 8.68 -22.80
C LEU A 154 -13.56 7.89 -24.13
N ARG A 155 -14.03 8.50 -25.23
CA ARG A 155 -14.47 7.77 -26.42
C ARG A 155 -13.47 7.78 -27.57
N HIS A 156 -12.80 8.90 -27.79
CA HIS A 156 -11.96 9.11 -28.95
C HIS A 156 -10.58 8.46 -28.77
N PRO A 157 -10.01 7.78 -29.79
CA PRO A 157 -8.70 7.12 -29.68
C PRO A 157 -7.54 8.04 -29.27
N ALA A 158 -7.62 9.34 -29.52
CA ALA A 158 -6.59 10.30 -29.10
C ALA A 158 -6.39 10.37 -27.57
N TYR A 159 -7.41 9.99 -26.79
CA TYR A 159 -7.36 10.00 -25.33
C TYR A 159 -7.18 8.60 -24.72
N SER A 160 -6.81 7.60 -25.53
CA SER A 160 -6.71 6.20 -25.09
C SER A 160 -5.77 6.02 -23.90
N ASP A 161 -4.63 6.71 -23.94
CA ASP A 161 -3.57 6.57 -22.95
C ASP A 161 -3.69 7.58 -21.80
N TYR A 162 -4.77 8.39 -21.77
CA TYR A 162 -5.06 9.31 -20.67
C TYR A 162 -5.72 8.57 -19.51
N PRO A 163 -5.55 9.03 -18.25
CA PRO A 163 -6.18 8.39 -17.11
C PRO A 163 -7.71 8.48 -17.23
N VAL A 164 -8.41 7.42 -16.84
CA VAL A 164 -9.87 7.46 -16.77
C VAL A 164 -10.30 8.41 -15.63
N VAL A 165 -11.25 9.29 -15.94
CA VAL A 165 -11.86 10.23 -14.97
C VAL A 165 -13.38 10.21 -15.07
N GLY A 166 -14.07 10.91 -14.18
CA GLY A 166 -15.52 10.84 -14.07
C GLY A 166 -15.97 9.49 -13.53
N VAL A 167 -15.12 8.83 -12.75
CA VAL A 167 -15.39 7.52 -12.13
C VAL A 167 -15.59 7.68 -10.63
N SER A 168 -16.67 7.09 -10.12
CA SER A 168 -16.94 7.08 -8.68
C SER A 168 -16.14 5.99 -7.98
N TRP A 169 -16.02 6.07 -6.65
CA TRP A 169 -15.38 5.03 -5.84
C TRP A 169 -16.05 3.66 -6.03
N ILE A 170 -17.38 3.66 -6.16
CA ILE A 170 -18.19 2.44 -6.37
C ILE A 170 -17.86 1.81 -7.73
N GLN A 171 -17.70 2.62 -8.78
CA GLN A 171 -17.29 2.15 -10.10
C GLN A 171 -15.86 1.62 -10.11
N ALA A 172 -14.96 2.24 -9.35
CA ALA A 172 -13.57 1.82 -9.24
C ALA A 172 -13.44 0.42 -8.61
N GLU A 173 -14.22 0.13 -7.55
CA GLU A 173 -14.30 -1.21 -6.94
C GLU A 173 -14.91 -2.26 -7.88
N ALA A 174 -15.94 -1.88 -8.65
CA ALA A 174 -16.52 -2.77 -9.66
C ALA A 174 -15.52 -3.11 -10.76
N TYR A 175 -14.72 -2.14 -11.20
CA TYR A 175 -13.62 -2.34 -12.16
C TYR A 175 -12.54 -3.28 -11.60
N ALA A 176 -12.15 -3.12 -10.32
CA ALA A 176 -11.18 -4.01 -9.67
C ALA A 176 -11.67 -5.46 -9.59
N SER A 177 -12.95 -5.65 -9.27
CA SER A 177 -13.60 -6.96 -9.26
C SER A 177 -13.61 -7.58 -10.66
N TRP A 178 -13.97 -6.81 -11.68
CA TRP A 178 -13.92 -7.26 -13.07
C TRP A 178 -12.51 -7.66 -13.52
N ARG A 179 -11.49 -6.85 -13.23
CA ARG A 179 -10.10 -7.15 -13.59
C ARG A 179 -9.63 -8.46 -12.95
N THR A 180 -10.01 -8.70 -11.70
CA THR A 180 -9.74 -9.97 -11.01
C THR A 180 -10.27 -11.15 -11.82
N ASP A 181 -11.54 -11.10 -12.23
CA ASP A 181 -12.17 -12.18 -12.97
C ASP A 181 -11.52 -12.39 -14.33
N ARG A 182 -11.26 -11.31 -15.08
CA ARG A 182 -10.65 -11.42 -16.42
C ARG A 182 -9.22 -11.94 -16.38
N VAL A 183 -8.41 -11.50 -15.42
CA VAL A 183 -7.03 -11.98 -15.28
C VAL A 183 -7.02 -13.45 -14.89
N ASN A 184 -7.85 -13.86 -13.93
CA ASN A 184 -7.92 -15.28 -13.54
C ASN A 184 -8.48 -16.17 -14.65
N GLU A 185 -9.48 -15.70 -15.41
CA GLU A 185 -9.99 -16.38 -16.60
C GLU A 185 -8.89 -16.57 -17.64
N GLN A 186 -8.14 -15.50 -17.94
CA GLN A 186 -7.02 -15.52 -18.89
C GLN A 186 -5.93 -16.49 -18.44
N ILE A 187 -5.64 -16.60 -17.15
CA ILE A 187 -4.66 -17.55 -16.61
C ILE A 187 -5.12 -18.99 -16.81
N LEU A 188 -6.39 -19.29 -16.53
CA LEU A 188 -6.96 -20.62 -16.75
C LEU A 188 -6.94 -21.01 -18.23
N VAL A 189 -7.30 -20.06 -19.11
CA VAL A 189 -7.28 -20.25 -20.56
C VAL A 189 -5.87 -20.44 -21.09
N SER A 190 -4.92 -19.59 -20.70
CA SER A 190 -3.53 -19.63 -21.18
C SER A 190 -2.79 -20.89 -20.73
N LYS A 191 -3.08 -21.39 -19.51
CA LYS A 191 -2.58 -22.69 -19.03
C LYS A 191 -3.28 -23.88 -19.68
N GLY A 192 -4.35 -23.64 -20.46
CA GLY A 192 -5.11 -24.66 -21.16
C GLY A 192 -6.06 -25.47 -20.27
N ILE A 193 -6.33 -24.99 -19.05
CA ILE A 193 -7.22 -25.64 -18.08
C ILE A 193 -8.67 -25.46 -18.49
N MET A 194 -9.00 -24.28 -19.01
CA MET A 194 -10.31 -23.93 -19.54
C MET A 194 -10.19 -23.53 -21.02
N ALA A 195 -11.20 -23.81 -21.83
CA ALA A 195 -11.30 -23.25 -23.17
C ALA A 195 -11.87 -21.82 -23.09
N HIS A 196 -11.34 -20.90 -23.91
CA HIS A 196 -11.91 -19.56 -23.99
C HIS A 196 -13.31 -19.61 -24.57
N ASP A 197 -14.30 -19.17 -23.79
CA ASP A 197 -15.69 -19.15 -24.22
C ASP A 197 -16.14 -17.73 -24.58
N MET A 198 -16.36 -17.50 -25.87
CA MET A 198 -16.89 -16.24 -26.39
C MET A 198 -18.42 -16.13 -26.29
N SER A 199 -19.12 -17.20 -25.93
CA SER A 199 -20.58 -17.27 -25.86
C SER A 199 -21.16 -16.88 -24.49
N GLN A 200 -20.29 -16.60 -23.50
CA GLN A 200 -20.68 -16.16 -22.15
C GLN A 200 -21.65 -14.97 -22.20
N ASN A 201 -22.78 -15.13 -21.51
CA ASN A 201 -23.84 -14.14 -21.44
C ASN A 201 -24.63 -14.28 -20.13
N GLY A 202 -25.16 -13.15 -19.64
CA GLY A 202 -26.06 -13.13 -18.48
C GLY A 202 -25.45 -13.78 -17.23
N GLU A 203 -26.12 -14.81 -16.71
CA GLU A 203 -25.68 -15.55 -15.52
C GLU A 203 -24.56 -16.56 -15.81
N ASN A 204 -24.38 -16.97 -17.07
CA ASN A 204 -23.34 -17.91 -17.48
C ASN A 204 -22.03 -17.18 -17.81
N VAL A 205 -21.41 -16.61 -16.78
CA VAL A 205 -20.21 -15.79 -16.88
C VAL A 205 -19.18 -16.24 -15.87
N PHE A 206 -17.93 -16.33 -16.30
CA PHE A 206 -16.83 -16.60 -15.39
C PHE A 206 -16.70 -15.47 -14.38
N THR A 207 -16.81 -15.83 -13.10
CA THR A 207 -16.24 -15.05 -12.00
C THR A 207 -15.37 -15.97 -11.16
N THR A 208 -14.34 -15.41 -10.53
CA THR A 208 -13.40 -16.17 -9.70
C THR A 208 -14.16 -16.91 -8.58
N ASP A 209 -15.19 -16.27 -8.02
CA ASP A 209 -16.01 -16.83 -6.95
C ASP A 209 -16.93 -17.96 -7.40
N THR A 210 -17.64 -17.77 -8.52
CA THR A 210 -18.53 -18.83 -9.03
C THR A 210 -17.73 -20.04 -9.48
N TYR A 211 -16.53 -19.83 -10.02
CA TYR A 211 -15.64 -20.91 -10.40
C TYR A 211 -15.10 -21.68 -9.19
N LEU A 212 -14.61 -20.99 -8.16
CA LEU A 212 -14.08 -21.62 -6.94
C LEU A 212 -15.17 -22.33 -6.13
N THR A 213 -16.40 -21.83 -6.14
CA THR A 213 -17.56 -22.47 -5.49
C THR A 213 -18.17 -23.60 -6.31
N GLY A 214 -17.73 -23.80 -7.55
CA GLY A 214 -18.24 -24.83 -8.46
C GLY A 214 -19.59 -24.48 -9.11
N LEU A 215 -20.10 -23.26 -8.93
CA LEU A 215 -21.29 -22.75 -9.62
C LEU A 215 -21.04 -22.51 -11.11
N TYR A 216 -19.79 -22.18 -11.47
CA TYR A 216 -19.33 -22.05 -12.86
C TYR A 216 -18.27 -23.10 -13.15
N THR A 217 -18.50 -23.96 -14.14
CA THR A 217 -17.54 -24.99 -14.55
C THR A 217 -16.85 -24.69 -15.88
N GLY A 218 -17.52 -23.94 -16.77
CA GLY A 218 -17.01 -23.61 -18.10
C GLY A 218 -16.76 -24.83 -18.98
N THR A 219 -16.12 -24.61 -20.13
CA THR A 219 -15.67 -25.69 -21.02
C THR A 219 -14.26 -26.11 -20.66
N SER A 220 -14.04 -27.40 -20.41
CA SER A 220 -12.70 -27.94 -20.12
C SER A 220 -11.73 -27.67 -21.28
N GLY A 221 -10.53 -27.21 -20.95
CA GLY A 221 -9.48 -26.95 -21.91
C GLY A 221 -8.70 -28.20 -22.32
N ARG A 222 -7.58 -28.01 -23.03
CA ARG A 222 -6.72 -29.10 -23.52
C ARG A 222 -5.86 -29.77 -22.43
N ARG A 223 -5.72 -29.12 -21.27
CA ARG A 223 -4.90 -29.53 -20.13
C ARG A 223 -5.66 -29.25 -18.83
N PRO A 224 -6.80 -29.92 -18.59
CA PRO A 224 -7.56 -29.75 -17.37
C PRO A 224 -6.74 -30.23 -16.16
N GLN A 225 -7.12 -29.77 -14.96
CA GLN A 225 -6.53 -30.33 -13.74
C GLN A 225 -7.13 -31.71 -13.47
N GLU A 226 -6.26 -32.63 -13.07
CA GLU A 226 -6.63 -34.01 -12.77
C GLU A 226 -6.43 -34.33 -11.29
N MET A 227 -7.27 -35.20 -10.75
CA MET A 227 -7.07 -35.86 -9.46
C MET A 227 -6.08 -37.02 -9.61
N ALA A 228 -5.62 -37.57 -8.49
CA ALA A 228 -4.70 -38.70 -8.48
C ALA A 228 -5.27 -39.97 -9.15
N ASP A 229 -6.59 -40.07 -9.28
CA ASP A 229 -7.31 -41.15 -9.96
C ASP A 229 -7.51 -40.89 -11.47
N GLY A 230 -7.00 -39.77 -12.01
CA GLY A 230 -7.15 -39.37 -13.41
C GLY A 230 -8.48 -38.70 -13.75
N THR A 231 -9.35 -38.46 -12.76
CA THR A 231 -10.59 -37.70 -13.00
C THR A 231 -10.32 -36.20 -13.08
N VAL A 232 -11.03 -35.51 -13.97
CA VAL A 232 -10.90 -34.06 -14.12
C VAL A 232 -11.56 -33.33 -12.94
N ARG A 233 -10.88 -32.32 -12.42
CA ARG A 233 -11.40 -31.44 -11.36
C ARG A 233 -11.20 -29.97 -11.68
N PRO A 234 -12.01 -29.06 -11.11
CA PRO A 234 -11.71 -27.64 -11.16
C PRO A 234 -10.43 -27.30 -10.37
N VAL A 235 -9.82 -26.18 -10.77
CA VAL A 235 -8.72 -25.55 -10.02
C VAL A 235 -9.27 -25.04 -8.69
N ARG A 236 -8.52 -25.29 -7.63
CA ARG A 236 -8.79 -24.79 -6.29
C ARG A 236 -7.80 -23.70 -5.92
N TRP A 237 -8.08 -22.99 -4.83
CA TRP A 237 -7.19 -21.96 -4.33
C TRP A 237 -5.81 -22.53 -3.96
N GLU A 238 -5.76 -23.74 -3.42
CA GLU A 238 -4.52 -24.39 -2.97
C GLU A 238 -3.57 -24.78 -4.11
N ASP A 239 -4.06 -24.79 -5.36
CA ASP A 239 -3.24 -25.07 -6.53
C ASP A 239 -2.26 -23.92 -6.85
N GLY A 240 -2.48 -22.73 -6.28
CA GLY A 240 -1.64 -21.55 -6.50
C GLY A 240 -1.65 -21.05 -7.95
N ILE A 241 -2.67 -21.42 -8.73
CA ILE A 241 -2.78 -21.02 -10.14
C ILE A 241 -3.45 -19.66 -10.27
N LEU A 242 -4.47 -19.40 -9.45
CA LEU A 242 -5.22 -18.15 -9.48
C LEU A 242 -4.48 -17.07 -8.68
N LEU A 243 -4.62 -15.83 -9.13
CA LEU A 243 -4.07 -14.66 -8.45
C LEU A 243 -5.06 -14.12 -7.42
N SER A 244 -4.51 -13.40 -6.44
CA SER A 244 -5.26 -12.62 -5.48
C SER A 244 -6.09 -11.53 -6.15
N ARG A 245 -7.18 -11.13 -5.49
CA ARG A 245 -8.08 -10.10 -6.00
C ARG A 245 -7.35 -8.77 -6.13
N TYR A 246 -7.68 -8.04 -7.19
CA TYR A 246 -7.39 -6.63 -7.30
C TYR A 246 -8.38 -5.85 -6.44
N ARG A 247 -7.90 -4.75 -5.87
CA ARG A 247 -8.67 -3.81 -5.06
C ARG A 247 -8.06 -2.42 -5.16
N LEU A 248 -8.77 -1.41 -4.66
CA LEU A 248 -8.13 -0.12 -4.42
C LEU A 248 -7.04 -0.25 -3.33
N PRO A 249 -5.94 0.53 -3.43
CA PRO A 249 -4.93 0.61 -2.38
C PRO A 249 -5.54 1.11 -1.09
N THR A 250 -5.00 0.69 0.05
CA THR A 250 -5.25 1.44 1.29
C THR A 250 -4.54 2.79 1.21
N GLU A 251 -4.96 3.76 2.02
CA GLU A 251 -4.30 5.06 2.10
C GLU A 251 -2.82 4.92 2.49
N ALA A 252 -2.52 3.96 3.37
CA ALA A 252 -1.16 3.67 3.81
C ALA A 252 -0.31 3.02 2.72
N GLU A 253 -0.85 2.04 1.99
CA GLU A 253 -0.18 1.44 0.82
C GLU A 253 0.13 2.49 -0.23
N TRP A 254 -0.83 3.37 -0.51
CA TRP A 254 -0.67 4.45 -1.47
C TRP A 254 0.44 5.43 -1.05
N GLU A 255 0.44 5.90 0.21
CA GLU A 255 1.47 6.84 0.68
C GLU A 255 2.85 6.20 0.74
N TYR A 256 2.91 4.92 1.14
CA TYR A 256 4.16 4.15 1.16
C TYR A 256 4.77 4.07 -0.24
N ALA A 257 3.96 3.71 -1.23
CA ALA A 257 4.38 3.64 -2.62
C ALA A 257 4.76 5.01 -3.18
N ALA A 258 4.00 6.07 -2.90
CA ALA A 258 4.28 7.43 -3.36
C ALA A 258 5.62 7.96 -2.82
N ARG A 259 5.92 7.67 -1.55
CA ARG A 259 7.16 8.07 -0.89
C ARG A 259 8.39 7.35 -1.42
N ALA A 260 8.26 6.09 -1.84
CA ALA A 260 9.37 5.26 -2.31
C ALA A 260 10.61 5.31 -1.37
N GLY A 261 10.37 5.29 -0.05
CA GLY A 261 11.40 5.38 0.99
C GLY A 261 11.77 6.81 1.45
N SER A 262 11.25 7.86 0.80
CA SER A 262 11.48 9.26 1.19
C SER A 262 10.60 9.72 2.36
N THR A 263 11.16 10.56 3.23
CA THR A 263 10.43 11.26 4.30
C THR A 263 9.97 12.67 3.92
N SER A 264 10.42 13.19 2.78
CA SER A 264 10.13 14.56 2.32
C SER A 264 8.71 14.73 1.76
N ALA A 265 8.37 15.96 1.35
CA ALA A 265 7.10 16.29 0.70
C ALA A 265 6.85 15.51 -0.60
N LEU A 266 7.89 15.29 -1.40
CA LEU A 266 7.93 14.50 -2.64
C LEU A 266 9.01 13.41 -2.53
N PRO A 267 8.96 12.35 -3.36
CA PRO A 267 10.00 11.31 -3.37
C PRO A 267 11.38 11.85 -3.77
N ASN A 268 11.44 12.99 -4.48
CA ASN A 268 12.67 13.63 -4.94
C ASN A 268 13.08 14.88 -4.13
N GLY A 269 12.43 15.16 -2.98
CA GLY A 269 12.83 16.22 -2.05
C GLY A 269 11.66 17.03 -1.48
N GLU A 270 12.00 18.15 -0.82
CA GLU A 270 11.01 19.11 -0.35
C GLU A 270 10.49 19.99 -1.49
N LEU A 271 9.30 20.59 -1.30
CA LEU A 271 8.80 21.62 -2.21
C LEU A 271 9.64 22.90 -2.08
N GLN A 272 10.05 23.43 -3.21
CA GLN A 272 10.93 24.60 -3.29
C GLN A 272 10.14 25.91 -3.48
N GLY A 273 8.81 25.83 -3.68
CA GLY A 273 7.92 26.97 -4.01
C GLY A 273 6.78 27.26 -3.03
N ALA A 274 6.97 27.13 -1.72
CA ALA A 274 5.87 27.18 -0.74
C ALA A 274 5.21 28.56 -0.47
N VAL A 275 5.62 29.65 -1.16
CA VAL A 275 5.06 31.01 -0.95
C VAL A 275 4.98 31.81 -2.26
N GLY A 276 3.83 32.48 -2.48
CA GLY A 276 3.63 33.40 -3.61
C GLY A 276 3.46 32.71 -4.97
N GLU A 277 3.94 33.34 -6.05
CA GLU A 277 3.88 32.80 -7.43
C GLU A 277 4.59 31.45 -7.57
N ALA A 278 5.51 31.11 -6.66
CA ALA A 278 6.18 29.81 -6.62
C ALA A 278 5.26 28.64 -6.25
N LEU A 279 4.03 28.89 -5.76
CA LEU A 279 3.01 27.84 -5.56
C LEU A 279 2.50 27.25 -6.88
N LEU A 280 2.67 28.00 -7.97
CA LEU A 280 2.32 27.55 -9.32
C LEU A 280 3.39 26.65 -9.91
N HIS A 281 4.67 26.82 -9.58
CA HIS A 281 5.75 26.04 -10.18
C HIS A 281 6.75 25.48 -9.16
N ASP A 282 6.96 24.17 -9.20
CA ASP A 282 7.93 23.45 -8.39
C ASP A 282 8.84 22.56 -9.28
N PRO A 283 10.16 22.81 -9.30
CA PRO A 283 11.09 22.04 -10.14
C PRO A 283 11.17 20.54 -9.82
N GLY A 284 10.85 20.15 -8.57
CA GLY A 284 10.80 18.75 -8.17
C GLY A 284 9.56 18.09 -8.74
N LEU A 285 8.39 18.71 -8.56
CA LEU A 285 7.13 18.21 -9.09
C LEU A 285 7.08 18.21 -10.61
N ASP A 286 7.70 19.19 -11.28
CA ASP A 286 7.77 19.29 -12.74
C ASP A 286 8.36 18.04 -13.42
N GLN A 287 9.21 17.31 -12.71
CA GLN A 287 9.86 16.10 -13.21
C GLN A 287 9.00 14.86 -13.09
N ILE A 288 8.12 14.80 -12.10
CA ILE A 288 7.42 13.57 -11.68
C ILE A 288 5.89 13.67 -11.78
N GLY A 289 5.35 14.84 -12.14
CA GLY A 289 3.93 15.10 -12.00
C GLY A 289 3.36 16.19 -12.91
N TRP A 290 2.06 16.07 -13.19
CA TRP A 290 1.26 17.06 -13.90
C TRP A 290 0.34 17.79 -12.94
N TYR A 291 0.50 19.10 -12.80
CA TYR A 291 -0.26 19.91 -11.84
C TYR A 291 -0.52 21.29 -12.44
N VAL A 292 -1.19 22.19 -11.73
CA VAL A 292 -1.65 23.47 -12.29
C VAL A 292 -0.53 24.30 -12.93
N GLY A 293 0.71 24.11 -12.49
CA GLY A 293 1.88 24.77 -13.06
C GLY A 293 2.25 24.36 -14.47
N ASN A 294 2.10 23.09 -14.81
CA ASN A 294 2.69 22.53 -16.02
C ASN A 294 1.73 21.71 -16.89
N ALA A 295 0.47 21.54 -16.45
CA ALA A 295 -0.48 20.65 -17.11
C ALA A 295 -1.31 21.33 -18.22
N GLU A 296 -1.14 22.63 -18.47
CA GLU A 296 -1.84 23.38 -19.53
C GLU A 296 -3.37 23.19 -19.52
N LEU A 297 -3.95 23.08 -18.32
CA LEU A 297 -5.40 22.92 -18.06
C LEU A 297 -6.00 21.59 -18.52
N GLY A 298 -5.24 20.48 -18.52
CA GLY A 298 -5.80 19.15 -18.74
C GLY A 298 -4.98 18.02 -18.13
N ALA A 299 -5.61 16.85 -18.02
CA ALA A 299 -4.88 15.61 -17.78
C ALA A 299 -3.93 15.31 -18.95
N HIS A 300 -2.93 14.46 -18.73
CA HIS A 300 -1.97 14.02 -19.73
C HIS A 300 -1.98 12.50 -19.85
N PRO A 301 -1.42 11.92 -20.93
CA PRO A 301 -1.23 10.48 -21.00
C PRO A 301 -0.45 9.97 -19.79
N VAL A 302 -0.83 8.80 -19.30
CA VAL A 302 -0.16 8.16 -18.16
C VAL A 302 1.29 7.82 -18.52
N ALA A 303 2.15 7.79 -17.51
CA ALA A 303 3.57 7.46 -17.59
C ALA A 303 4.41 8.35 -18.52
N GLN A 304 4.06 9.64 -18.64
CA GLN A 304 4.84 10.62 -19.44
C GLN A 304 5.91 11.37 -18.63
N LYS A 305 5.82 11.37 -17.30
CA LYS A 305 6.80 11.97 -16.39
C LYS A 305 7.74 10.90 -15.83
N GLN A 306 8.76 11.32 -15.07
CA GLN A 306 9.66 10.37 -14.43
C GLN A 306 8.93 9.60 -13.32
N PRO A 307 9.16 8.28 -13.19
CA PRO A 307 8.63 7.53 -12.07
C PRO A 307 9.39 7.87 -10.79
N ASN A 308 8.81 7.52 -9.64
CA ASN A 308 9.53 7.57 -8.37
C ASN A 308 10.59 6.44 -8.27
N GLY A 309 11.33 6.40 -7.15
CA GLY A 309 12.43 5.45 -6.94
C GLY A 309 12.04 3.97 -6.98
N TRP A 310 10.73 3.64 -6.96
CA TRP A 310 10.22 2.27 -7.07
C TRP A 310 9.55 1.97 -8.42
N GLY A 311 9.57 2.91 -9.36
CA GLY A 311 9.03 2.71 -10.71
C GLY A 311 7.56 3.08 -10.88
N PHE A 312 6.97 3.83 -9.95
CA PHE A 312 5.58 4.29 -10.07
C PHE A 312 5.48 5.67 -10.71
N TYR A 313 4.65 5.78 -11.72
CA TYR A 313 4.37 7.01 -12.46
C TYR A 313 3.14 7.72 -11.90
N ASP A 314 3.13 9.04 -12.06
CA ASP A 314 1.96 9.90 -11.82
C ASP A 314 1.37 9.79 -10.40
N MET A 315 2.16 9.35 -9.42
CA MET A 315 1.76 9.36 -8.00
C MET A 315 1.53 10.78 -7.46
N HIS A 316 1.93 11.81 -8.20
CA HIS A 316 1.90 13.22 -7.81
C HIS A 316 1.33 14.07 -8.95
N GLY A 317 0.05 14.43 -8.89
CA GLY A 317 -0.61 15.16 -9.98
C GLY A 317 -1.32 14.22 -10.97
N ASN A 318 -1.44 14.66 -12.22
CA ASN A 318 -2.30 14.12 -13.27
C ASN A 318 -3.74 13.97 -12.79
N VAL A 319 -4.14 12.84 -12.20
CA VAL A 319 -5.42 12.73 -11.52
C VAL A 319 -5.26 12.29 -10.07
N GLN A 320 -6.19 12.72 -9.23
CA GLN A 320 -6.32 12.17 -7.89
C GLN A 320 -6.73 10.72 -7.99
N GLU A 321 -6.35 9.92 -7.00
CA GLU A 321 -6.63 8.48 -7.02
C GLU A 321 -7.48 8.09 -5.82
N TRP A 322 -8.58 7.38 -6.10
CA TRP A 322 -9.38 6.75 -5.06
C TRP A 322 -8.55 5.71 -4.28
N VAL A 323 -8.69 5.72 -2.96
CA VAL A 323 -8.19 4.66 -2.07
C VAL A 323 -9.34 3.98 -1.33
N ALA A 324 -9.11 2.81 -0.75
CA ALA A 324 -10.14 2.00 -0.10
C ALA A 324 -10.72 2.67 1.17
N ASP A 325 -9.89 3.41 1.89
CA ASP A 325 -10.18 3.94 3.22
C ASP A 325 -11.30 5.00 3.24
N TRP A 326 -12.11 4.94 4.30
CA TRP A 326 -13.00 6.03 4.68
C TRP A 326 -12.21 7.17 5.34
N HIS A 327 -12.56 8.42 5.03
CA HIS A 327 -11.92 9.60 5.62
C HIS A 327 -12.26 9.74 7.10
N ASN A 328 -11.20 9.85 7.90
CA ASN A 328 -11.24 10.25 9.30
C ASN A 328 -9.84 10.72 9.73
N SER A 329 -9.73 11.31 10.91
CA SER A 329 -8.45 11.62 11.55
C SER A 329 -7.65 10.34 11.80
N TYR A 330 -6.33 10.41 11.66
CA TYR A 330 -5.46 9.29 12.00
C TYR A 330 -5.52 8.96 13.50
N PRO A 331 -5.65 7.68 13.89
CA PRO A 331 -5.32 7.26 15.25
C PRO A 331 -3.84 7.55 15.54
N PHE A 332 -3.55 7.93 16.79
CA PHE A 332 -2.22 8.40 17.23
C PHE A 332 -1.18 7.28 17.37
N ASN A 333 -1.61 6.03 17.51
CA ASN A 333 -0.73 4.88 17.71
C ASN A 333 -0.19 4.34 16.38
N ALA A 334 0.93 3.61 16.48
CA ALA A 334 1.43 2.82 15.36
C ALA A 334 0.41 1.72 15.00
N VAL A 335 0.24 1.47 13.70
CA VAL A 335 -0.71 0.49 13.17
C VAL A 335 -0.02 -0.36 12.11
N ILE A 336 -0.36 -1.64 12.06
CA ILE A 336 0.05 -2.58 11.01
C ILE A 336 -1.11 -2.70 10.03
N ASP A 337 -0.85 -2.48 8.74
CA ASP A 337 -1.83 -2.56 7.64
C ASP A 337 -3.17 -1.86 7.94
N PRO A 338 -3.17 -0.55 8.27
CA PRO A 338 -4.42 0.16 8.53
C PRO A 338 -5.30 0.19 7.27
N ALA A 339 -6.55 -0.23 7.41
CA ALA A 339 -7.58 -0.15 6.37
C ALA A 339 -8.55 1.05 6.56
N GLY A 340 -8.24 1.94 7.50
CA GLY A 340 -9.12 3.03 7.90
C GLY A 340 -10.29 2.54 8.78
N PRO A 341 -11.25 3.43 9.11
CA PRO A 341 -12.45 3.04 9.84
C PRO A 341 -13.39 2.21 8.95
N GLU A 342 -14.19 1.31 9.54
CA GLU A 342 -15.09 0.43 8.79
C GLU A 342 -16.20 1.18 8.03
N GLN A 343 -16.61 2.35 8.55
CA GLN A 343 -17.67 3.19 7.99
C GLN A 343 -17.27 4.65 8.00
N GLY A 344 -17.83 5.42 7.07
CA GLY A 344 -17.63 6.87 6.99
C GLY A 344 -18.57 7.52 6.00
N LEU A 345 -18.49 8.85 5.91
CA LEU A 345 -19.31 9.65 4.99
C LEU A 345 -18.63 9.88 3.64
N THR A 346 -17.29 9.91 3.63
CA THR A 346 -16.50 10.27 2.44
C THR A 346 -15.30 9.33 2.31
N LYS A 347 -14.92 9.02 1.08
CA LYS A 347 -13.74 8.21 0.74
C LYS A 347 -12.55 9.12 0.48
N ILE A 348 -11.36 8.60 0.75
CA ILE A 348 -10.12 9.36 0.59
C ILE A 348 -9.67 9.33 -0.88
N ARG A 349 -9.05 10.43 -1.30
CA ARG A 349 -8.34 10.58 -2.57
C ARG A 349 -6.94 11.13 -2.32
N ARG A 350 -5.98 10.69 -3.13
CA ARG A 350 -4.56 10.97 -2.95
C ARG A 350 -3.92 11.48 -4.25
N GLY A 351 -2.67 11.94 -4.19
CA GLY A 351 -1.87 12.31 -5.37
C GLY A 351 -1.97 13.77 -5.82
N GLY A 352 -3.12 14.40 -5.66
CA GLY A 352 -3.37 15.69 -6.31
C GLY A 352 -3.74 15.50 -7.78
N SER A 353 -3.89 16.57 -8.55
CA SER A 353 -4.35 16.51 -9.95
C SER A 353 -3.80 17.67 -10.76
N TRP A 354 -3.97 17.58 -12.08
CA TRP A 354 -3.56 18.57 -13.06
C TRP A 354 -4.09 19.99 -12.80
N ASN A 355 -5.18 20.15 -12.04
CA ASN A 355 -5.75 21.45 -11.69
C ASN A 355 -5.40 21.95 -10.27
N LEU A 356 -4.58 21.22 -9.51
CA LEU A 356 -4.24 21.57 -8.14
C LEU A 356 -2.82 22.16 -8.03
N TYR A 357 -2.62 23.01 -7.02
CA TYR A 357 -1.31 23.57 -6.68
C TYR A 357 -0.34 22.49 -6.18
N ALA A 358 0.97 22.72 -6.35
CA ALA A 358 2.02 21.77 -5.97
C ALA A 358 1.89 21.25 -4.52
N ARG A 359 1.51 22.14 -3.58
CA ARG A 359 1.30 21.78 -2.16
C ARG A 359 0.25 20.69 -1.92
N LEU A 360 -0.70 20.54 -2.83
CA LEU A 360 -1.78 19.55 -2.75
C LEU A 360 -1.41 18.23 -3.43
N CYS A 361 -0.27 18.17 -4.14
CA CYS A 361 0.24 16.99 -4.82
C CYS A 361 1.31 16.24 -4.02
N ARG A 362 1.57 16.63 -2.76
CA ARG A 362 2.55 15.97 -1.88
C ARG A 362 2.12 14.57 -1.47
N SER A 363 3.07 13.70 -1.13
CA SER A 363 2.79 12.34 -0.66
C SER A 363 1.82 12.30 0.52
N ALA A 364 1.94 13.25 1.47
CA ALA A 364 1.09 13.32 2.66
C ALA A 364 -0.25 14.05 2.45
N SER A 365 -0.50 14.64 1.27
CA SER A 365 -1.69 15.46 1.00
C SER A 365 -2.96 14.60 0.88
N ARG A 366 -3.97 14.89 1.68
CA ARG A 366 -5.24 14.14 1.70
C ARG A 366 -6.35 14.99 1.09
N ALA A 367 -7.14 14.38 0.22
CA ALA A 367 -8.44 14.88 -0.17
C ALA A 367 -9.50 13.83 0.16
N TRP A 368 -10.77 14.23 0.17
CA TRP A 368 -11.89 13.32 0.37
C TRP A 368 -13.11 13.81 -0.39
N ALA A 369 -14.01 12.88 -0.69
CA ALA A 369 -15.24 13.15 -1.42
C ALA A 369 -16.30 12.09 -1.13
N SER A 370 -17.55 12.39 -1.47
CA SER A 370 -18.61 11.37 -1.47
C SER A 370 -18.16 10.18 -2.34
N PRO A 371 -18.42 8.92 -1.92
CA PRO A 371 -18.12 7.74 -2.75
C PRO A 371 -18.89 7.74 -4.08
N SER A 372 -19.96 8.53 -4.19
CA SER A 372 -20.77 8.72 -5.40
C SER A 372 -20.37 9.96 -6.22
N LEU A 373 -19.29 10.66 -5.85
CA LEU A 373 -18.80 11.81 -6.61
C LEU A 373 -18.28 11.33 -7.98
N PHE A 374 -18.61 12.10 -9.00
CA PHE A 374 -17.95 12.07 -10.29
C PHE A 374 -17.31 13.43 -10.50
N ASP A 375 -16.06 13.48 -10.95
CA ASP A 375 -15.37 14.72 -11.32
C ASP A 375 -14.28 14.43 -12.36
N PRO A 376 -13.78 15.45 -13.09
CA PRO A 376 -12.79 15.25 -14.15
C PRO A 376 -11.34 15.18 -13.63
N PHE A 377 -11.16 15.06 -12.31
CA PHE A 377 -9.86 15.12 -11.65
C PHE A 377 -9.53 13.85 -10.88
N THR A 378 -10.44 12.87 -10.81
CA THR A 378 -10.26 11.65 -10.03
C THR A 378 -10.35 10.41 -10.90
N GLY A 379 -9.30 9.60 -10.85
CA GLY A 379 -9.21 8.27 -11.42
C GLY A 379 -8.93 7.21 -10.36
N LEU A 380 -8.18 6.18 -10.75
CA LEU A 380 -7.86 5.03 -9.90
C LEU A 380 -6.57 4.35 -10.36
N ARG A 381 -5.96 3.63 -9.41
CA ARG A 381 -4.99 2.55 -9.66
C ARG A 381 -5.31 1.39 -8.74
N LEU A 382 -4.87 0.18 -9.08
CA LEU A 382 -5.19 -1.02 -8.30
C LEU A 382 -3.97 -1.64 -7.64
N VAL A 383 -4.23 -2.39 -6.58
CA VAL A 383 -3.26 -3.24 -5.90
C VAL A 383 -3.78 -4.67 -5.79
N ALA A 384 -2.87 -5.62 -5.56
CA ALA A 384 -3.18 -7.00 -5.20
C ALA A 384 -2.24 -7.49 -4.09
N TYR A 385 -2.71 -8.46 -3.31
CA TYR A 385 -1.90 -9.06 -2.24
C TYR A 385 -0.61 -9.71 -2.79
N ALA A 386 0.52 -9.49 -2.09
CA ALA A 386 1.76 -10.20 -2.37
C ALA A 386 2.28 -10.91 -1.11
N LYS A 387 2.74 -12.14 -1.30
CA LYS A 387 3.49 -12.86 -0.30
C LYS A 387 4.87 -12.19 -0.16
N PRO A 388 5.34 -11.92 1.08
CA PRO A 388 6.68 -11.42 1.30
C PRO A 388 7.74 -12.36 0.70
N HIS A 389 8.69 -11.80 -0.06
CA HIS A 389 9.83 -12.57 -0.58
C HIS A 389 10.86 -12.80 0.51
N ALA A 390 11.25 -14.06 0.72
CA ALA A 390 12.29 -14.42 1.67
C ALA A 390 13.71 -14.30 1.07
N THR A 391 14.10 -13.11 0.60
CA THR A 391 15.48 -12.73 0.20
C THR A 391 15.52 -11.20 0.07
N SER A 392 16.41 -10.38 0.63
CA SER A 392 17.80 -10.57 1.08
C SER A 392 18.13 -9.49 2.12
N LYS A 393 18.87 -9.85 3.19
CA LYS A 393 19.50 -8.95 4.18
C LYS A 393 18.64 -7.75 4.63
N THR A 394 18.07 -7.90 5.83
CA THR A 394 17.76 -6.79 6.71
C THR A 394 18.80 -5.67 6.53
N PRO A 395 18.41 -4.42 6.21
CA PRO A 395 19.30 -3.31 6.47
C PRO A 395 19.70 -3.43 7.93
N GLU A 396 21.00 -3.50 8.22
CA GLU A 396 21.50 -3.32 9.57
C GLU A 396 21.12 -1.91 10.03
N THR A 397 19.87 -1.72 10.46
CA THR A 397 19.56 -0.67 11.40
C THR A 397 20.22 -1.09 12.70
N SER A 398 21.27 -0.36 13.05
CA SER A 398 21.95 -0.41 14.34
C SER A 398 20.95 -0.64 15.48
N PRO A 399 21.30 -1.43 16.51
CA PRO A 399 20.35 -1.87 17.51
C PRO A 399 19.80 -0.66 18.27
N VAL A 400 18.57 -0.26 17.95
CA VAL A 400 17.76 0.47 18.92
C VAL A 400 17.44 -0.54 20.00
N ARG A 401 17.94 -0.26 21.20
CA ARG A 401 17.79 -1.09 22.41
C ARG A 401 16.36 -1.60 22.58
N ASP A 402 16.30 -2.84 23.06
CA ASP A 402 15.13 -3.66 23.37
C ASP A 402 13.98 -2.97 24.14
N PRO A 403 12.76 -3.54 24.04
CA PRO A 403 11.50 -2.93 24.40
C PRO A 403 11.21 -3.03 25.89
N ALA A 404 10.92 -1.88 26.52
CA ALA A 404 10.12 -1.86 27.73
C ALA A 404 8.70 -1.46 27.31
N LEU A 405 7.73 -2.36 27.55
CA LEU A 405 6.28 -2.19 27.62
C LEU A 405 5.65 -1.13 26.71
N SER A 406 4.59 -1.50 25.96
CA SER A 406 3.72 -0.51 25.32
C SER A 406 3.00 0.31 26.40
N VAL A 407 3.71 1.28 26.98
CA VAL A 407 3.17 2.27 27.88
C VAL A 407 2.46 3.27 27.00
N THR A 408 1.14 3.35 27.15
CA THR A 408 0.37 4.46 26.59
C THR A 408 1.01 5.74 27.12
N SER A 409 1.57 6.52 26.20
CA SER A 409 2.25 7.77 26.52
C SER A 409 1.66 8.93 25.72
N TRP A 410 1.55 10.08 26.36
CA TRP A 410 1.04 11.30 25.74
C TRP A 410 2.03 12.45 25.92
N GLU A 411 2.19 13.27 24.88
CA GLU A 411 3.06 14.45 24.94
C GLU A 411 2.25 15.75 24.94
N ILE A 412 2.54 16.63 25.89
CA ILE A 412 1.97 17.98 26.04
C ILE A 412 3.04 19.00 25.73
N PHE A 413 2.84 19.80 24.67
CA PHE A 413 3.85 20.74 24.19
C PHE A 413 3.67 22.14 24.78
N PHE A 414 4.77 22.88 24.82
CA PHE A 414 4.83 24.24 25.35
C PHE A 414 5.53 25.19 24.40
N GLU A 415 5.09 26.44 24.41
CA GLU A 415 5.77 27.52 23.70
C GLU A 415 7.19 27.76 24.24
N LEU A 416 8.00 28.47 23.45
CA LEU A 416 9.33 28.89 23.89
C LEU A 416 9.20 29.65 25.22
N ASP A 417 10.08 29.31 26.16
CA ASP A 417 10.19 30.01 27.44
C ASP A 417 8.89 30.07 28.27
N SER A 418 7.98 29.11 28.05
CA SER A 418 6.66 29.11 28.68
C SER A 418 6.37 27.79 29.39
N ALA A 419 5.67 27.90 30.52
CA ALA A 419 5.00 26.81 31.22
C ALA A 419 3.47 26.93 31.18
N ALA A 420 2.92 27.87 30.41
CA ALA A 420 1.49 28.04 30.25
C ALA A 420 0.92 27.01 29.25
N LEU A 421 -0.22 26.42 29.61
CA LEU A 421 -0.96 25.54 28.70
C LEU A 421 -1.70 26.39 27.67
N THR A 422 -1.49 26.08 26.39
CA THR A 422 -2.29 26.68 25.31
C THR A 422 -3.72 26.11 25.34
N PRO A 423 -4.70 26.77 24.72
CA PRO A 423 -6.07 26.23 24.62
C PRO A 423 -6.11 24.83 23.97
N ALA A 424 -5.30 24.60 22.93
CA ALA A 424 -5.22 23.30 22.27
C ALA A 424 -4.66 22.20 23.18
N MET A 425 -3.60 22.51 23.95
CA MET A 425 -3.03 21.54 24.89
C MET A 425 -3.91 21.31 26.12
N SER A 426 -4.67 22.33 26.54
CA SER A 426 -5.69 22.19 27.58
C SER A 426 -6.82 21.26 27.15
N ALA A 427 -7.30 21.38 25.92
CA ALA A 427 -8.32 20.47 25.36
C ALA A 427 -7.80 19.03 25.30
N LYS A 428 -6.57 18.83 24.79
CA LYS A 428 -5.90 17.52 24.76
C LYS A 428 -5.76 16.91 26.17
N LEU A 429 -5.38 17.73 27.16
CA LEU A 429 -5.28 17.28 28.55
C LEU A 429 -6.63 16.91 29.16
N ALA A 430 -7.71 17.59 28.77
CA ALA A 430 -9.06 17.24 29.23
C ALA A 430 -9.50 15.87 28.68
N ASP A 431 -9.20 15.58 27.40
CA ASP A 431 -9.47 14.27 26.80
C ASP A 431 -8.69 13.16 27.49
N ILE A 432 -7.39 13.39 27.76
CA ILE A 432 -6.54 12.45 28.51
C ILE A 432 -7.14 12.23 29.90
N ALA A 433 -7.49 13.30 30.62
CA ALA A 433 -8.08 13.19 31.95
C ALA A 433 -9.37 12.36 31.94
N GLY A 434 -10.28 12.61 30.98
CA GLY A 434 -11.50 11.82 30.82
C GLY A 434 -11.24 10.32 30.55
N SER A 435 -10.15 9.99 29.86
CA SER A 435 -9.80 8.58 29.58
C SER A 435 -9.21 7.83 30.79
N VAL A 436 -8.58 8.53 31.73
CA VAL A 436 -7.84 7.91 32.86
C VAL A 436 -8.50 8.12 34.22
N ILE A 437 -9.52 8.97 34.32
CA ILE A 437 -10.20 9.30 35.58
C ILE A 437 -10.88 8.08 36.21
N HIS A 438 -11.30 7.13 35.38
CA HIS A 438 -11.96 5.89 35.80
C HIS A 438 -11.00 4.72 36.03
N THR A 439 -9.68 4.90 35.85
CA THR A 439 -8.68 3.86 36.11
C THR A 439 -8.03 4.06 37.48
N ASP A 440 -7.38 3.02 38.02
CA ASP A 440 -6.56 3.10 39.24
C ASP A 440 -5.06 3.24 38.94
N GLU A 441 -4.69 3.32 37.67
CA GLU A 441 -3.31 3.40 37.19
C GLU A 441 -2.60 4.69 37.65
N GLN A 442 -1.29 4.60 37.85
CA GLN A 442 -0.45 5.71 38.26
C GLN A 442 0.00 6.52 37.04
N LEU A 443 -0.03 7.84 37.16
CA LEU A 443 0.42 8.75 36.12
C LEU A 443 1.83 9.24 36.45
N VAL A 444 2.76 9.07 35.52
CA VAL A 444 4.11 9.64 35.63
C VAL A 444 4.25 10.78 34.63
N LEU A 445 4.52 11.98 35.14
CA LEU A 445 4.76 13.18 34.34
C LEU A 445 6.26 13.48 34.27
N GLU A 446 6.78 13.60 33.06
CA GLU A 446 8.20 13.87 32.81
C GLU A 446 8.35 15.19 32.05
N GLY A 447 9.04 16.16 32.64
CA GLY A 447 9.24 17.49 32.06
C GLY A 447 10.54 17.61 31.29
N HIS A 448 10.47 18.21 30.10
CA HIS A 448 11.61 18.40 29.21
C HIS A 448 11.67 19.84 28.64
N THR A 449 12.88 20.26 28.25
CA THR A 449 13.16 21.50 27.52
C THR A 449 14.09 21.24 26.33
N CYS A 450 14.18 22.22 25.43
CA CYS A 450 15.25 22.29 24.43
C CYS A 450 16.56 22.80 25.04
N ASP A 451 17.64 22.77 24.26
CA ASP A 451 19.02 23.17 24.60
C ASP A 451 19.34 24.68 24.46
N LEU A 452 18.32 25.54 24.38
CA LEU A 452 18.53 26.97 24.09
C LEU A 452 18.97 27.82 25.29
N ALA A 453 18.82 27.31 26.51
CA ALA A 453 19.12 28.04 27.74
C ALA A 453 20.09 27.22 28.61
N ALA A 454 20.66 27.83 29.66
CA ALA A 454 21.53 27.11 30.58
C ALA A 454 20.79 25.98 31.31
N ASP A 455 21.45 24.84 31.56
CA ASP A 455 20.88 23.66 32.23
C ASP A 455 20.05 24.00 33.48
N ALA A 456 20.56 24.89 34.34
CA ALA A 456 19.88 25.27 35.59
C ALA A 456 18.55 26.01 35.33
N TYR A 457 18.47 26.77 34.24
CA TYR A 457 17.24 27.42 33.81
C TYR A 457 16.26 26.41 33.22
N ASN A 458 16.75 25.56 32.33
CA ASN A 458 16.00 24.51 31.66
C ASN A 458 15.40 23.50 32.64
N GLN A 459 16.14 23.15 33.69
CA GLN A 459 15.64 22.34 34.79
C GLN A 459 14.44 23.00 35.47
N LYS A 460 14.54 24.27 35.88
CA LYS A 460 13.42 25.01 36.51
C LYS A 460 12.20 25.13 35.59
N LEU A 461 12.42 25.41 34.31
CA LEU A 461 11.34 25.53 33.33
C LEU A 461 10.61 24.19 33.13
N SER A 462 11.35 23.07 33.09
CA SER A 462 10.74 21.75 33.02
C SER A 462 9.89 21.40 34.25
N GLU A 463 10.32 21.80 35.45
CA GLU A 463 9.56 21.64 36.70
C GLU A 463 8.26 22.46 36.68
N GLN A 464 8.31 23.70 36.17
CA GLN A 464 7.14 24.56 36.04
C GLN A 464 6.11 23.96 35.08
N ARG A 465 6.55 23.40 33.95
CA ARG A 465 5.66 22.74 32.97
C ARG A 465 4.95 21.53 33.55
N VAL A 466 5.69 20.67 34.25
CA VAL A 466 5.12 19.51 34.94
C VAL A 466 4.10 19.94 35.99
N ARG A 467 4.40 21.01 36.74
CA ARG A 467 3.45 21.59 37.70
C ARG A 467 2.17 22.09 37.02
N SER A 468 2.27 22.75 35.87
CA SER A 468 1.09 23.21 35.12
C SER A 468 0.22 22.05 34.66
N VAL A 469 0.82 20.98 34.12
CA VAL A 469 0.10 19.76 33.72
C VAL A 469 -0.54 19.07 34.93
N LYS A 470 0.24 18.87 36.01
CA LYS A 470 -0.26 18.25 37.24
C LYS A 470 -1.45 19.01 37.81
N HIS A 471 -1.33 20.34 37.93
CA HIS A 471 -2.42 21.19 38.43
C HIS A 471 -3.68 21.09 37.55
N PHE A 472 -3.51 21.04 36.23
CA PHE A 472 -4.65 20.85 35.31
C PHE A 472 -5.34 19.50 35.55
N LEU A 473 -4.59 18.40 35.61
CA LEU A 473 -5.13 17.05 35.81
C LEU A 473 -5.83 16.90 37.16
N VAL A 474 -5.27 17.47 38.23
CA VAL A 474 -5.90 17.48 39.56
C VAL A 474 -7.23 18.24 39.53
N ASN A 475 -7.30 19.38 38.82
CA ASN A 475 -8.54 20.13 38.67
C ASN A 475 -9.60 19.40 37.82
N GLN A 476 -9.19 18.47 36.96
CA GLN A 476 -10.11 17.58 36.23
C GLN A 476 -10.59 16.39 37.08
N GLY A 477 -10.15 16.28 38.34
CA GLY A 477 -10.62 15.27 39.28
C GLY A 477 -9.69 14.08 39.48
N ILE A 478 -8.47 14.11 38.92
CA ILE A 478 -7.47 13.06 39.16
C ILE A 478 -6.82 13.30 40.54
N PRO A 479 -6.83 12.32 41.47
CA PRO A 479 -6.20 12.46 42.77
C PRO A 479 -4.70 12.78 42.68
N ASP A 480 -4.22 13.75 43.48
CA ASP A 480 -2.80 14.16 43.47
C ASP A 480 -1.84 13.00 43.77
N GLN A 481 -2.27 12.07 44.62
CA GLN A 481 -1.51 10.88 45.01
C GLN A 481 -1.28 9.91 43.85
N ARG A 482 -2.09 9.99 42.78
CA ARG A 482 -1.92 9.17 41.56
C ARG A 482 -0.91 9.76 40.57
N ILE A 483 -0.37 10.95 40.84
CA ILE A 483 0.48 11.68 39.90
C ILE A 483 1.88 11.86 40.47
N HIS A 484 2.82 11.12 39.90
CA HIS A 484 4.26 11.29 40.11
C HIS A 484 4.85 12.23 39.06
N SER A 485 5.83 13.04 39.46
CA SER A 485 6.37 14.11 38.63
C SER A 485 7.89 14.10 38.68
N GLN A 486 8.52 14.13 37.52
CA GLN A 486 9.96 14.20 37.32
C GLN A 486 10.27 15.28 36.29
N ALA A 487 11.42 15.93 36.43
CA ALA A 487 11.83 17.03 35.56
C ALA A 487 13.29 16.85 35.17
N PHE A 488 13.57 16.85 33.87
CA PHE A 488 14.88 16.50 33.33
C PHE A 488 15.60 17.68 32.66
N GLY A 489 14.92 18.81 32.48
CA GLY A 489 15.43 19.92 31.68
C GLY A 489 15.76 19.46 30.26
N GLU A 490 16.95 19.78 29.78
CA GLU A 490 17.43 19.38 28.44
C GLU A 490 18.15 18.03 28.41
N ARG A 491 18.36 17.39 29.56
CA ARG A 491 19.28 16.23 29.72
C ARG A 491 18.77 14.95 29.07
N GLN A 492 17.48 14.88 28.77
CA GLN A 492 16.84 13.75 28.10
C GLN A 492 16.02 14.26 26.91
N PRO A 493 16.69 14.64 25.80
CA PRO A 493 15.98 15.07 24.60
C PRO A 493 15.28 13.85 23.97
N GLY A 494 14.00 14.00 23.65
CA GLY A 494 13.26 12.99 22.88
C GLY A 494 13.44 13.14 21.38
N TYR A 495 13.91 14.32 20.96
CA TYR A 495 14.12 14.71 19.57
C TYR A 495 15.51 15.37 19.41
N PRO A 496 16.12 15.38 18.21
CA PRO A 496 17.38 16.08 17.98
C PRO A 496 17.28 17.58 18.27
N ASN A 497 18.27 18.17 18.94
CA ASN A 497 18.31 19.62 19.21
C ASN A 497 19.04 20.44 18.13
N ASP A 498 19.45 19.79 17.05
CA ASP A 498 20.16 20.39 15.91
C ASP A 498 19.26 21.21 14.98
N SER A 499 17.93 21.12 15.13
CA SER A 499 16.94 21.82 14.33
C SER A 499 15.95 22.62 15.19
N GLY A 500 15.42 23.70 14.63
CA GLY A 500 14.36 24.49 15.29
C GLY A 500 13.11 23.66 15.61
N GLN A 501 12.80 22.68 14.76
CA GLN A 501 11.67 21.76 14.94
C GLN A 501 11.91 20.77 16.09
N GLY A 502 13.07 20.11 16.13
CA GLY A 502 13.37 19.18 17.21
C GLY A 502 13.47 19.89 18.57
N ARG A 503 13.98 21.13 18.60
CA ARG A 503 13.89 22.01 19.77
C ARG A 503 12.45 22.32 20.19
N LYS A 504 11.52 22.56 19.24
CA LYS A 504 10.09 22.78 19.55
C LYS A 504 9.48 21.52 20.19
N LEU A 505 9.79 20.33 19.66
CA LEU A 505 9.30 19.04 20.19
C LEU A 505 9.94 18.66 21.54
N ASN A 506 11.12 19.17 21.86
CA ASN A 506 11.73 19.00 23.18
C ASN A 506 11.13 19.90 24.27
N ARG A 507 10.26 20.86 23.92
CA ARG A 507 9.51 21.66 24.90
C ARG A 507 8.22 20.95 25.28
N ARG A 508 8.32 19.91 26.12
CA ARG A 508 7.18 19.04 26.41
C ARG A 508 7.12 18.52 27.84
N VAL A 509 5.94 18.01 28.20
CA VAL A 509 5.73 17.08 29.29
C VAL A 509 5.21 15.77 28.71
N VAL A 510 5.87 14.65 29.04
CA VAL A 510 5.39 13.31 28.69
C VAL A 510 4.59 12.75 29.85
N ILE A 511 3.46 12.13 29.56
CA ILE A 511 2.56 11.50 30.53
C ILE A 511 2.57 10.01 30.23
N HIS A 512 2.91 9.19 31.22
CA HIS A 512 2.94 7.73 31.13
C HIS A 512 1.92 7.11 32.09
N LEU A 513 1.33 5.98 31.71
CA LEU A 513 0.58 5.10 32.61
C LEU A 513 1.50 4.02 33.17
N ASN A 514 1.46 3.83 34.49
CA ASN A 514 2.18 2.78 35.21
C ASN A 514 1.24 1.90 36.02
#